data_AF-A0AAU6P4I4-F1
#
_entry.id   AF-A0AAU6P4I4-F1
#
_cell.length_a   1.000
_cell.length_b   1.000
_cell.length_c   1.000
_cell.angle_alpha   90.00
_cell.angle_beta   90.00
_cell.angle_gamma   90.00
#
_symmetry.space_group_name_H-M   'P 1'
#
loop_
_entity.id
_entity.type
_entity.pdbx_description
1 polymer ?
#
loop_
_entity_poly.entity_id
_entity_poly.type
_entity_poly.pdbx_seq_one_letter_code
_entity_poly.pdbx_strand_id
1 'polypeptide(L)'
;MRNPLKILLLILTLVSCKNQTETKSELKNETAELIEEIPKMELQQTDSIEEQWNFMVFEKGGCLGGTQYVTEKKREIPTMVFSETEWKKFAENDKTELTEFLISKLSDTTKTKVHTCPFFGATNGEMAVYSLQHIHNINWLEFAEFKEYKDREYGNATDQPQMWLQNILKNETERKTLAELYRNELKK
;
A
#
# COMPACT_ATOMS: atom_id res chain seq x y z
N MET A 1 -47.01 50.92 16.18
CA MET A 1 -45.97 51.15 15.15
C MET A 1 -45.15 49.88 15.00
N ARG A 2 -45.40 49.12 13.93
CA ARG A 2 -44.78 47.83 13.61
C ARG A 2 -43.92 48.03 12.36
N ASN A 3 -42.65 47.63 12.48
CA ASN A 3 -41.56 47.83 11.52
C ASN A 3 -41.83 47.17 10.15
N PRO A 4 -42.09 47.93 9.06
CA PRO A 4 -42.30 47.35 7.73
C PRO A 4 -40.99 47.00 7.00
N LEU A 5 -39.82 47.37 7.55
CA LEU A 5 -38.53 47.16 6.90
C LEU A 5 -38.02 45.70 6.87
N LYS A 6 -38.61 44.78 7.66
CA LYS A 6 -38.14 43.39 7.74
C LYS A 6 -38.80 42.43 6.74
N ILE A 7 -39.82 42.85 6.00
CA ILE A 7 -40.50 41.99 5.01
C ILE A 7 -39.89 42.17 3.60
N LEU A 8 -39.25 43.30 3.30
CA LEU A 8 -38.65 43.55 1.99
C LEU A 8 -37.31 42.82 1.75
N LEU A 9 -36.62 42.41 2.83
CA LEU A 9 -35.34 41.69 2.75
C LEU A 9 -35.47 40.17 2.57
N LEU A 10 -36.69 39.63 2.65
CA LEU A 10 -36.95 38.19 2.47
C LEU A 10 -37.37 37.80 1.05
N ILE A 11 -37.64 38.77 0.18
CA ILE A 11 -38.08 38.52 -1.20
C ILE A 11 -36.89 38.53 -2.19
N LEU A 12 -35.76 39.14 -1.83
CA LEU A 12 -34.57 39.19 -2.70
C LEU A 12 -33.67 37.94 -2.67
N THR A 13 -33.87 37.00 -1.74
CA THR A 13 -33.11 35.74 -1.70
C THR A 13 -33.74 34.60 -2.49
N LEU A 14 -34.95 34.78 -3.04
CA LEU A 14 -35.64 33.72 -3.81
C LEU A 14 -35.53 33.87 -5.34
N VAL A 15 -34.81 34.88 -5.85
CA VAL A 15 -34.53 35.02 -7.30
C VAL A 15 -33.09 34.58 -7.67
N SER A 16 -32.25 34.20 -6.71
CA SER A 16 -30.91 33.64 -6.96
C SER A 16 -30.89 32.10 -6.99
N CYS A 17 -31.96 31.48 -7.49
CA CYS A 17 -32.03 30.03 -7.75
C CYS A 17 -32.86 29.74 -9.00
N LYS A 18 -32.71 30.57 -10.05
CA LYS A 18 -33.35 30.29 -11.36
C LYS A 18 -32.51 30.53 -12.60
N ASN A 19 -31.20 30.75 -12.46
CA ASN A 19 -30.25 30.76 -13.58
C ASN A 19 -29.08 29.81 -13.31
N GLN A 20 -29.32 28.51 -13.50
CA GLN A 20 -28.26 27.55 -13.86
C GLN A 20 -28.89 26.33 -14.55
N THR A 21 -29.72 26.62 -15.54
CA THR A 21 -30.10 25.66 -16.59
C THR A 21 -29.45 26.14 -17.86
N GLU A 22 -28.17 25.85 -18.01
CA GLU A 22 -27.41 25.73 -19.26
C GLU A 22 -25.97 25.37 -18.87
N THR A 23 -25.29 24.56 -19.69
CA THR A 23 -23.95 23.94 -19.49
C THR A 23 -23.87 22.61 -18.71
N LYS A 24 -24.88 21.73 -18.82
CA LYS A 24 -24.71 20.28 -18.52
C LYS A 24 -24.46 19.41 -19.76
N SER A 25 -24.46 20.00 -20.95
CA SER A 25 -24.33 19.28 -22.23
C SER A 25 -22.94 19.32 -22.86
N GLU A 26 -22.09 20.30 -22.52
CA GLU A 26 -20.81 20.49 -23.22
C GLU A 26 -19.61 19.90 -22.45
N LEU A 27 -19.72 19.69 -21.13
CA LEU A 27 -18.64 19.07 -20.35
C LEU A 27 -18.45 17.56 -20.62
N LYS A 28 -19.43 16.90 -21.27
CA LYS A 28 -19.36 15.46 -21.56
C LYS A 28 -18.56 15.12 -22.83
N ASN A 29 -18.38 16.08 -23.74
CA ASN A 29 -17.68 15.82 -24.99
C ASN A 29 -16.17 16.11 -24.86
N GLU A 30 -15.75 17.09 -24.05
CA GLU A 30 -14.33 17.38 -23.83
C GLU A 30 -13.63 16.41 -22.87
N THR A 31 -14.36 15.68 -22.00
CA THR A 31 -13.77 14.61 -21.19
C THR A 31 -13.67 13.27 -21.92
N ALA A 32 -14.26 13.14 -23.10
CA ALA A 32 -14.20 11.92 -23.90
C ALA A 32 -12.92 11.82 -24.76
N GLU A 33 -12.23 12.93 -25.04
CA GLU A 33 -11.05 12.97 -25.91
C GLU A 33 -9.70 12.96 -25.17
N LEU A 34 -9.70 12.87 -23.83
CA LEU A 34 -8.46 12.85 -23.01
C LEU A 34 -8.26 11.56 -22.20
N ILE A 35 -9.04 10.52 -22.48
CA ILE A 35 -8.62 9.15 -22.15
C ILE A 35 -7.75 8.70 -23.31
N GLU A 36 -6.51 9.19 -23.37
CA GLU A 36 -5.46 8.31 -23.91
C GLU A 36 -5.59 7.02 -23.11
N GLU A 37 -5.98 5.94 -23.78
CA GLU A 37 -5.97 4.61 -23.20
C GLU A 37 -4.53 4.34 -22.78
N ILE A 38 -4.17 4.67 -21.53
CA ILE A 38 -2.94 4.21 -20.92
C ILE A 38 -3.03 2.69 -21.06
N PRO A 39 -2.13 2.05 -21.83
CA PRO A 39 -2.19 0.62 -22.03
C PRO A 39 -2.19 -0.01 -20.64
N LYS A 40 -3.25 -0.73 -20.33
CA LYS A 40 -3.34 -1.47 -19.07
C LYS A 40 -2.23 -2.51 -19.13
N MET A 41 -1.09 -2.21 -18.52
CA MET A 41 0.06 -3.10 -18.52
C MET A 41 -0.35 -4.33 -17.69
N GLU A 42 -0.65 -5.43 -18.37
CA GLU A 42 -0.97 -6.70 -17.74
C GLU A 42 0.31 -7.53 -17.67
N LEU A 43 0.74 -7.87 -16.44
CA LEU A 43 1.90 -8.73 -16.23
C LEU A 43 1.71 -10.09 -16.91
N GLN A 44 2.65 -10.41 -17.80
CA GLN A 44 2.76 -11.70 -18.46
C GLN A 44 3.62 -12.64 -17.61
N GLN A 45 3.39 -13.95 -17.78
CA GLN A 45 4.13 -14.97 -17.01
C GLN A 45 5.62 -15.04 -17.38
N THR A 46 6.03 -14.39 -18.47
CA THR A 46 7.43 -14.26 -18.92
C THR A 46 8.18 -13.12 -18.25
N ASP A 47 7.50 -12.26 -17.49
CA ASP A 47 8.11 -11.09 -16.88
C ASP A 47 9.04 -11.54 -15.75
N SER A 48 10.22 -10.94 -15.66
CA SER A 48 11.18 -11.23 -14.60
C SER A 48 10.65 -10.83 -13.21
N ILE A 49 11.19 -11.40 -12.14
CA ILE A 49 10.89 -11.02 -10.75
C ILE A 49 11.00 -9.50 -10.56
N GLU A 50 12.01 -8.87 -11.16
CA GLU A 50 12.23 -7.42 -11.07
C GLU A 50 11.15 -6.61 -11.81
N GLU A 51 10.74 -7.02 -13.00
CA GLU A 51 9.65 -6.36 -13.75
C GLU A 51 8.32 -6.48 -13.01
N GLN A 52 8.01 -7.69 -12.51
CA GLN A 52 6.83 -7.92 -11.68
C GLN A 52 6.84 -7.05 -10.43
N TRP A 53 7.97 -7.00 -9.72
CA TRP A 53 8.14 -6.17 -8.53
C TRP A 53 7.94 -4.69 -8.83
N ASN A 54 8.60 -4.19 -9.88
CA ASN A 54 8.53 -2.78 -10.24
C ASN A 54 7.11 -2.34 -10.60
N PHE A 55 6.41 -3.16 -11.38
CA PHE A 55 5.01 -2.92 -11.70
C PHE A 55 4.15 -2.86 -10.42
N MET A 56 4.23 -3.89 -9.57
CA MET A 56 3.36 -3.97 -8.39
C MET A 56 3.65 -2.85 -7.38
N VAL A 57 4.92 -2.54 -7.14
CA VAL A 57 5.35 -1.69 -6.03
C VAL A 57 5.45 -0.22 -6.42
N PHE A 58 5.92 0.08 -7.64
CA PHE A 58 6.18 1.46 -8.07
C PHE A 58 5.17 1.99 -9.10
N GLU A 59 4.51 1.13 -9.87
CA GLU A 59 3.54 1.58 -10.88
C GLU A 59 2.10 1.48 -10.40
N LYS A 60 1.69 0.29 -9.95
CA LYS A 60 0.32 -0.03 -9.51
C LYS A 60 0.06 0.43 -8.08
N GLY A 61 0.89 0.01 -7.12
CA GLY A 61 0.70 0.30 -5.70
C GLY A 61 -0.43 -0.50 -5.05
N GLY A 62 -1.02 0.02 -3.98
CA GLY A 62 -2.15 -0.61 -3.26
C GLY A 62 -2.21 -0.25 -1.78
N CYS A 63 -3.26 -0.70 -1.06
CA CYS A 63 -3.31 -0.65 0.40
C CYS A 63 -3.03 -2.03 1.00
N LEU A 64 -2.20 -2.07 2.04
CA LEU A 64 -1.97 -3.27 2.84
C LEU A 64 -3.12 -3.54 3.81
N GLY A 65 -3.78 -2.51 4.35
CA GLY A 65 -5.01 -2.64 5.14
C GLY A 65 -4.96 -3.64 6.30
N GLY A 66 -3.81 -3.80 6.94
CA GLY A 66 -3.58 -4.79 8.00
C GLY A 66 -3.04 -6.14 7.50
N THR A 67 -3.05 -6.38 6.19
CA THR A 67 -2.52 -7.61 5.56
C THR A 67 -1.00 -7.64 5.46
N GLN A 68 -0.30 -6.64 6.01
CA GLN A 68 1.15 -6.71 6.13
C GLN A 68 1.59 -7.90 7.01
N TYR A 69 0.74 -8.40 7.91
CA TYR A 69 1.04 -9.58 8.73
C TYR A 69 0.28 -10.81 8.25
N VAL A 70 0.96 -11.94 8.27
CA VAL A 70 0.37 -13.26 8.10
C VAL A 70 -0.41 -13.61 9.36
N THR A 71 -1.69 -13.94 9.21
CA THR A 71 -2.56 -14.38 10.32
C THR A 71 -3.19 -15.73 10.00
N GLU A 72 -3.45 -16.54 11.02
CA GLU A 72 -4.08 -17.87 10.86
C GLU A 72 -5.50 -17.78 10.29
N LYS A 73 -6.24 -16.70 10.62
CA LYS A 73 -7.60 -16.44 10.13
C LYS A 73 -7.55 -15.48 8.94
N LYS A 74 -7.33 -16.04 7.75
CA LYS A 74 -7.34 -15.29 6.48
C LYS A 74 -8.77 -14.93 6.07
N ARG A 75 -9.24 -13.74 6.44
CA ARG A 75 -10.30 -13.10 5.63
C ARG A 75 -9.60 -12.44 4.45
N GLU A 76 -9.61 -13.10 3.29
CA GLU A 76 -9.13 -12.47 2.07
C GLU A 76 -9.99 -11.24 1.77
N ILE A 77 -9.34 -10.09 1.65
CA ILE A 77 -9.96 -8.84 1.22
C ILE A 77 -9.42 -8.61 -0.20
N PRO A 78 -10.22 -8.84 -1.26
CA PRO A 78 -9.73 -8.90 -2.64
C PRO A 78 -8.98 -7.64 -3.11
N THR A 79 -9.22 -6.50 -2.47
CA THR A 79 -8.62 -5.20 -2.81
C THR A 79 -7.32 -4.91 -2.06
N MET A 80 -6.83 -5.85 -1.24
CA MET A 80 -5.56 -5.71 -0.52
C MET A 80 -4.44 -6.31 -1.34
N VAL A 81 -3.28 -5.65 -1.33
CA VAL A 81 -2.06 -5.99 -2.08
C VAL A 81 -1.87 -7.50 -2.24
N PHE A 82 -1.70 -8.25 -1.14
CA PHE A 82 -1.41 -9.69 -1.21
C PHE A 82 -2.57 -10.60 -1.66
N SER A 83 -3.77 -10.07 -1.86
CA SER A 83 -4.92 -10.81 -2.40
C SER A 83 -5.08 -10.64 -3.92
N GLU A 84 -4.37 -9.68 -4.53
CA GLU A 84 -4.46 -9.37 -5.95
C GLU A 84 -3.76 -10.44 -6.81
N THR A 85 -4.21 -10.56 -8.07
CA THR A 85 -3.73 -11.59 -9.01
C THR A 85 -2.25 -11.46 -9.30
N GLU A 86 -1.73 -10.25 -9.42
CA GLU A 86 -0.32 -9.99 -9.73
C GLU A 86 0.60 -10.42 -8.58
N TRP A 87 0.18 -10.19 -7.34
CA TRP A 87 0.91 -10.68 -6.17
C TRP A 87 0.87 -12.20 -6.06
N LYS A 88 -0.25 -12.82 -6.43
CA LYS A 88 -0.36 -14.29 -6.49
C LYS A 88 0.61 -14.86 -7.54
N LYS A 89 0.64 -14.29 -8.75
CA LYS A 89 1.61 -14.66 -9.80
C LYS A 89 3.05 -14.44 -9.34
N PHE A 90 3.35 -13.32 -8.69
CA PHE A 90 4.68 -13.06 -8.15
C PHE A 90 5.14 -14.12 -7.15
N ALA A 91 4.23 -14.58 -6.29
CA ALA A 91 4.51 -15.64 -5.32
C ALA A 91 4.68 -17.05 -5.95
N GLU A 92 4.40 -17.24 -7.24
CA GLU A 92 4.62 -18.49 -7.98
C GLU A 92 6.07 -18.64 -8.49
N ASN A 93 6.89 -17.58 -8.48
CA ASN A 93 8.32 -17.68 -8.82
C ASN A 93 9.06 -18.59 -7.81
N ASP A 94 10.27 -19.03 -8.17
CA ASP A 94 11.09 -19.85 -7.28
C ASP A 94 11.32 -19.15 -5.93
N LYS A 95 11.02 -19.87 -4.84
CA LYS A 95 11.05 -19.30 -3.49
C LYS A 95 12.46 -18.87 -3.06
N THR A 96 13.50 -19.55 -3.54
CA THR A 96 14.90 -19.19 -3.25
C THR A 96 15.28 -17.91 -3.98
N GLU A 97 14.98 -17.84 -5.28
CA GLU A 97 15.22 -16.65 -6.10
C GLU A 97 14.46 -15.42 -5.57
N LEU A 98 13.19 -15.59 -5.22
CA LEU A 98 12.39 -14.55 -4.58
C LEU A 98 13.00 -14.10 -3.26
N THR A 99 13.44 -15.03 -2.42
CA THR A 99 14.01 -14.69 -1.10
C THR A 99 15.26 -13.84 -1.26
N GLU A 100 16.19 -14.22 -2.13
CA GLU A 100 17.41 -13.43 -2.37
C GLU A 100 17.10 -12.08 -3.03
N PHE A 101 16.17 -12.06 -3.99
CA PHE A 101 15.71 -10.81 -4.60
C PHE A 101 15.15 -9.85 -3.53
N LEU A 102 14.23 -10.30 -2.69
CA LEU A 102 13.62 -9.47 -1.66
C LEU A 102 14.65 -9.03 -0.60
N ILE A 103 15.57 -9.91 -0.20
CA ILE A 103 16.67 -9.57 0.71
C ILE A 103 17.53 -8.43 0.12
N SER A 104 17.80 -8.45 -1.18
CA SER A 104 18.58 -7.40 -1.85
C SER A 104 17.93 -6.01 -1.76
N LYS A 105 16.61 -5.94 -1.53
CA LYS A 105 15.86 -4.68 -1.43
C LYS A 105 15.77 -4.14 0.00
N LEU A 106 16.21 -4.87 1.03
CA LEU A 106 16.00 -4.48 2.44
C LEU A 106 16.61 -3.13 2.83
N SER A 107 17.69 -2.70 2.18
CA SER A 107 18.32 -1.39 2.46
C SER A 107 17.68 -0.23 1.69
N ASP A 108 16.78 -0.52 0.76
CA ASP A 108 16.20 0.48 -0.12
C ASP A 108 15.08 1.25 0.60
N THR A 109 15.31 2.54 0.80
CA THR A 109 14.38 3.45 1.48
C THR A 109 13.47 4.23 0.51
N THR A 110 13.50 3.91 -0.78
CA THR A 110 12.65 4.54 -1.79
C THR A 110 11.18 4.32 -1.46
N LYS A 111 10.40 5.41 -1.46
CA LYS A 111 8.95 5.35 -1.23
C LYS A 111 8.25 4.67 -2.40
N THR A 112 7.34 3.77 -2.09
CA THR A 112 6.56 3.01 -3.06
C THR A 112 5.18 3.65 -3.25
N LYS A 113 4.39 3.14 -4.20
CA LYS A 113 2.96 3.47 -4.30
C LYS A 113 2.08 2.60 -3.39
N VAL A 114 2.67 1.67 -2.65
CA VAL A 114 1.97 0.85 -1.64
C VAL A 114 1.97 1.60 -0.31
N HIS A 115 0.87 1.53 0.43
CA HIS A 115 0.75 2.16 1.74
C HIS A 115 0.10 1.25 2.79
N THR A 116 0.42 1.50 4.04
CA THR A 116 -0.21 0.88 5.21
C THR A 116 -1.28 1.83 5.74
N CYS A 117 -2.55 1.58 5.44
CA CYS A 117 -3.68 2.37 5.94
C CYS A 117 -3.71 2.39 7.50
N PRO A 118 -4.01 3.53 8.18
CA PRO A 118 -4.25 4.90 7.67
C PRO A 118 -2.97 5.75 7.55
N PHE A 119 -1.79 5.14 7.56
CA PHE A 119 -0.48 5.76 7.68
C PHE A 119 0.22 5.93 6.33
N PHE A 120 1.55 5.86 6.34
CA PHE A 120 2.44 6.30 5.29
C PHE A 120 2.61 5.26 4.18
N GLY A 121 3.03 5.76 3.01
CA GLY A 121 3.58 4.91 1.96
C GLY A 121 4.75 4.07 2.50
N ALA A 122 4.72 2.78 2.20
CA ALA A 122 5.78 1.86 2.55
C ALA A 122 7.04 2.16 1.73
N THR A 123 8.21 1.96 2.31
CA THR A 123 9.47 1.92 1.55
C THR A 123 9.65 0.58 0.83
N ASN A 124 10.54 0.53 -0.15
CA ASN A 124 10.82 -0.67 -0.91
C ASN A 124 11.33 -1.81 0.00
N GLY A 125 12.22 -1.50 0.95
CA GLY A 125 12.68 -2.46 1.95
C GLY A 125 11.57 -2.96 2.87
N GLU A 126 10.63 -2.10 3.29
CA GLU A 126 9.46 -2.55 4.06
C GLU A 126 8.59 -3.52 3.26
N MET A 127 8.29 -3.19 2.01
CA MET A 127 7.54 -4.07 1.13
C MET A 127 8.23 -5.41 0.93
N ALA A 128 9.56 -5.41 0.85
CA ALA A 128 10.33 -6.63 0.75
C ALA A 128 10.17 -7.51 1.98
N VAL A 129 10.20 -6.94 3.19
CA VAL A 129 9.93 -7.69 4.43
C VAL A 129 8.52 -8.25 4.43
N TYR A 130 7.49 -7.45 4.11
CA TYR A 130 6.12 -7.95 4.11
C TYR A 130 5.95 -9.09 3.11
N SER A 131 6.57 -9.00 1.93
CA SER A 131 6.56 -10.06 0.93
C SER A 131 7.28 -11.32 1.43
N LEU A 132 8.44 -11.18 2.09
CA LEU A 132 9.15 -12.29 2.74
C LEU A 132 8.26 -12.99 3.76
N GLN A 133 7.51 -12.25 4.57
CA GLN A 133 6.58 -12.84 5.53
C GLN A 133 5.52 -13.71 4.86
N HIS A 134 4.96 -13.25 3.73
CA HIS A 134 3.91 -13.99 3.02
C HIS A 134 4.45 -15.25 2.34
N ILE A 135 5.61 -15.18 1.67
CA ILE A 135 6.17 -16.37 0.99
C ILE A 135 6.74 -17.40 1.97
N HIS A 136 7.16 -16.97 3.16
CA HIS A 136 7.64 -17.86 4.23
C HIS A 136 6.57 -18.21 5.26
N ASN A 137 5.41 -17.55 5.21
CA ASN A 137 4.32 -17.69 6.17
C ASN A 137 4.78 -17.51 7.64
N ILE A 138 5.66 -16.52 7.89
CA ILE A 138 6.19 -16.16 9.21
C ILE A 138 6.38 -14.65 9.31
N ASN A 139 5.91 -14.02 10.39
CA ASN A 139 6.09 -12.58 10.58
C ASN A 139 7.48 -12.27 11.16
N TRP A 140 8.07 -11.12 10.82
CA TRP A 140 9.42 -10.75 11.29
C TRP A 140 9.51 -10.68 12.83
N LEU A 141 8.41 -10.30 13.49
CA LEU A 141 8.29 -10.22 14.94
C LEU A 141 8.18 -11.59 15.63
N GLU A 142 8.03 -12.68 14.88
CA GLU A 142 8.01 -14.05 15.42
C GLU A 142 9.43 -14.62 15.55
N PHE A 143 10.43 -13.99 14.94
CA PHE A 143 11.83 -14.35 15.17
C PHE A 143 12.27 -13.99 16.58
N ALA A 144 13.09 -14.84 17.20
CA ALA A 144 13.49 -14.70 18.59
C ALA A 144 14.26 -13.38 18.85
N GLU A 145 15.00 -12.91 17.85
CA GLU A 145 15.77 -11.67 17.82
C GLU A 145 14.88 -10.43 17.87
N PHE A 146 13.63 -10.53 17.41
CA PHE A 146 12.68 -9.43 17.31
C PHE A 146 11.41 -9.65 18.15
N LYS A 147 11.40 -10.67 19.02
CA LYS A 147 10.22 -11.02 19.83
C LYS A 147 9.74 -9.90 20.75
N GLU A 148 10.62 -8.95 21.10
CA GLU A 148 10.25 -7.81 21.93
C GLU A 148 9.19 -6.90 21.28
N TYR A 149 9.08 -6.94 19.95
CA TYR A 149 8.10 -6.16 19.19
C TYR A 149 6.72 -6.82 19.12
N LYS A 150 6.62 -8.12 19.43
CA LYS A 150 5.36 -8.87 19.33
C LYS A 150 4.30 -8.37 20.31
N ASP A 151 4.72 -8.15 21.55
CA ASP A 151 3.85 -7.72 22.65
C ASP A 151 4.01 -6.23 22.97
N ARG A 152 4.73 -5.49 22.12
CA ARG A 152 4.95 -4.06 22.33
C ARG A 152 3.67 -3.27 22.09
N GLU A 153 3.29 -2.43 23.05
CA GLU A 153 2.15 -1.56 22.91
C GLU A 153 2.38 -0.46 21.88
N TYR A 154 1.33 -0.11 21.14
CA TYR A 154 1.39 0.92 20.11
C TYR A 154 1.24 2.27 20.82
N GLY A 155 2.30 3.07 20.79
CA GLY A 155 2.30 4.38 21.43
C GLY A 155 1.57 5.41 20.58
N ASN A 156 2.30 6.00 19.64
CA ASN A 156 1.83 7.11 18.81
C ASN A 156 2.17 6.88 17.32
N ALA A 157 1.91 7.86 16.46
CA ALA A 157 2.16 7.74 15.02
C ALA A 157 3.63 7.41 14.65
N THR A 158 4.59 7.73 15.52
CA THR A 158 6.02 7.43 15.37
C THR A 158 6.48 6.18 16.12
N ASP A 159 5.60 5.60 16.95
CA ASP A 159 5.87 4.44 17.79
C ASP A 159 4.81 3.36 17.51
N GLN A 160 4.92 2.79 16.31
CA GLN A 160 4.01 1.79 15.77
C GLN A 160 4.78 0.83 14.86
N PRO A 161 4.24 -0.37 14.58
CA PRO A 161 5.01 -1.45 13.96
C PRO A 161 5.71 -1.14 12.64
N GLN A 162 5.11 -0.32 11.76
CA GLN A 162 5.77 0.10 10.51
C GLN A 162 7.02 0.94 10.81
N MET A 163 6.95 1.84 11.80
CA MET A 163 8.08 2.68 12.20
C MET A 163 9.18 1.85 12.88
N TRP A 164 8.80 0.84 13.67
CA TRP A 164 9.76 -0.10 14.26
C TRP A 164 10.52 -0.85 13.17
N LEU A 165 9.80 -1.39 12.18
CA LEU A 165 10.42 -2.08 11.06
C LEU A 165 11.33 -1.15 10.23
N GLN A 166 10.89 0.08 9.96
CA GLN A 166 11.74 1.07 9.28
C GLN A 166 13.04 1.36 10.04
N ASN A 167 13.00 1.39 11.37
CA ASN A 167 14.19 1.62 12.18
C ASN A 167 15.14 0.40 12.13
N ILE A 168 14.58 -0.81 12.19
CA ILE A 168 15.33 -2.08 11.98
C ILE A 168 16.03 -2.06 10.62
N LEU A 169 15.33 -1.68 9.55
CA LEU A 169 15.89 -1.66 8.21
C LEU A 169 16.96 -0.57 8.01
N LYS A 170 16.90 0.54 8.75
CA LYS A 170 17.96 1.57 8.75
C LYS A 170 19.23 1.08 9.45
N ASN A 171 19.10 0.24 10.47
CA ASN A 171 20.24 -0.34 11.17
C ASN A 171 20.85 -1.48 10.33
N GLU A 172 22.10 -1.31 9.88
CA GLU A 172 22.76 -2.32 9.05
C GLU A 172 22.89 -3.68 9.73
N THR A 173 23.17 -3.71 11.03
CA THR A 173 23.34 -4.96 11.77
C THR A 173 22.02 -5.70 11.87
N GLU A 174 20.96 -5.03 12.32
CA GLU A 174 19.63 -5.64 12.46
C GLU A 174 19.06 -6.05 11.10
N ARG A 175 19.28 -5.24 10.04
CA ARG A 175 18.92 -5.59 8.67
C ARG A 175 19.63 -6.86 8.19
N LYS A 176 20.92 -7.03 8.47
CA LYS A 176 21.67 -8.25 8.14
C LYS A 176 21.13 -9.45 8.92
N THR A 177 20.85 -9.29 10.21
CA THR A 177 20.21 -10.32 11.03
C THR A 177 18.87 -10.77 10.42
N LEU A 178 18.01 -9.82 10.04
CA LEU A 178 16.72 -10.12 9.43
C LEU A 178 16.86 -10.88 8.10
N ALA A 179 17.82 -10.49 7.25
CA ALA A 179 18.12 -11.21 6.01
C ALA A 179 18.54 -12.66 6.27
N GLU A 180 19.41 -12.88 7.25
CA GLU A 180 19.94 -14.20 7.58
C GLU A 180 18.86 -15.12 8.18
N LEU A 181 17.95 -14.56 8.98
CA LEU A 181 16.79 -15.28 9.49
C LEU A 181 15.89 -15.80 8.38
N TYR A 182 15.52 -14.98 7.39
CA TYR A 182 14.73 -15.44 6.25
C TYR A 182 15.47 -16.43 5.35
N ARG A 183 16.79 -16.30 5.18
CA ARG A 183 17.58 -17.35 4.48
C ARG A 183 17.53 -18.68 5.21
N ASN A 184 17.48 -18.67 6.54
CA ASN A 184 17.38 -19.89 7.33
C ASN A 184 15.99 -20.53 7.23
N GLU A 185 14.93 -19.75 6.98
CA GLU A 185 13.59 -20.31 6.71
C GLU A 185 13.53 -21.14 5.41
N LEU A 186 14.41 -20.90 4.43
CA LEU A 186 14.52 -21.76 3.24
C LEU A 186 14.97 -23.20 3.55
N LYS A 187 15.59 -23.42 4.71
CA LYS A 187 16.19 -24.70 5.09
C LYS A 187 15.26 -25.60 5.91
N LYS A 188 14.07 -25.11 6.26
CA LYS A 188 13.06 -25.83 7.06
C LYS A 188 12.08 -26.58 6.15
#